data_AF-I0GVW1-F1
#
_entry.id   AF-I0GVW1-F1
#
_cell.length_a   1.000
_cell.length_b   1.000
_cell.length_c   1.000
_cell.angle_alpha   90.00
_cell.angle_beta   90.00
_cell.angle_gamma   90.00
#
_symmetry.space_group_name_H-M   'P 1'
#
loop_
_entity.id
_entity.type
_entity.pdbx_description
1 polymer ?
#
loop_
_entity_poly.entity_id
_entity_poly.type
_entity_poly.pdbx_seq_one_letter_code
_entity_poly.pdbx_strand_id
1 'polypeptide(L)'
;MGQCAEAELEAQGVIHTEFGEDLSWEYLSYVRNHPIKWNVPTQILYGEKDQLTSLATMKDFAEKHHAGLTVMENGEHWFHTEEQMAFLDDWIFVTKF
;
A
#
# COMPACT_ATOMS: atom_id res chain seq x y z
N MET A 1 -12.28 -7.70 5.36
CA MET A 1 -11.48 -7.29 6.53
C MET A 1 -12.32 -6.46 7.48
N GLY A 2 -12.19 -6.69 8.79
CA GLY A 2 -12.83 -5.83 9.79
C GLY A 2 -12.17 -4.46 9.75
N GLN A 3 -12.95 -3.42 9.49
CA GLN A 3 -12.47 -2.05 9.61
C GLN A 3 -12.26 -1.77 11.11
N CYS A 4 -11.00 -1.65 11.53
CA CYS A 4 -10.69 -1.08 12.84
C CYS A 4 -10.98 0.41 12.79
N ALA A 5 -11.85 0.90 13.68
CA ALA A 5 -12.04 2.34 13.80
C ALA A 5 -10.79 2.96 14.45
N GLU A 6 -10.42 4.18 14.07
CA GLU A 6 -9.28 4.85 14.71
C GLU A 6 -9.47 5.05 16.22
N ALA A 7 -10.70 5.32 16.65
CA ALA A 7 -11.05 5.42 18.07
C ALA A 7 -10.81 4.10 18.83
N GLU A 8 -10.96 2.96 18.15
CA GLU A 8 -10.67 1.65 18.72
C GLU A 8 -9.16 1.45 18.86
N LEU A 9 -8.38 1.81 17.84
CA LEU A 9 -6.92 1.76 17.89
C LEU A 9 -6.35 2.71 18.95
N GLU A 10 -6.91 3.92 19.08
CA GLU A 10 -6.53 4.88 20.12
C GLU A 10 -6.77 4.32 21.52
N ALA A 11 -7.92 3.69 21.75
CA ALA A 11 -8.27 3.12 23.05
C ALA A 11 -7.42 1.89 23.43
N GLN A 12 -7.09 1.04 22.46
CA GLN A 12 -6.34 -0.20 22.70
C GLN A 12 -4.81 0.01 22.63
N GLY A 13 -4.35 1.04 21.91
CA GLY A 13 -2.94 1.31 21.66
C GLY A 13 -2.33 0.41 20.59
N VAL A 14 -2.52 -0.91 20.70
CA VAL A 14 -2.06 -1.91 19.73
C VAL A 14 -3.17 -2.93 19.45
N ILE A 15 -3.37 -3.27 18.18
CA ILE A 15 -4.32 -4.31 17.75
C ILE A 15 -3.59 -5.33 16.88
N HIS A 16 -3.59 -6.58 17.33
CA HIS A 16 -3.01 -7.70 16.59
C HIS A 16 -3.90 -8.10 15.42
N THR A 17 -3.32 -8.23 14.23
CA THR A 17 -4.06 -8.64 13.03
C THR A 17 -3.70 -10.06 12.62
N GLU A 18 -4.63 -10.73 11.95
CA GLU A 18 -4.43 -12.10 11.44
C GLU A 18 -3.45 -12.17 10.27
N PHE A 19 -3.11 -11.04 9.65
CA PHE A 19 -2.23 -10.96 8.49
C PHE A 19 -0.77 -10.62 8.85
N GLY A 20 -0.42 -10.67 10.15
CA GLY A 20 0.97 -10.67 10.61
C GLY A 20 1.57 -9.30 10.91
N GLU A 21 0.79 -8.22 10.79
CA GLU A 21 1.22 -6.86 11.17
C GLU A 21 0.32 -6.28 12.27
N ASP A 22 0.92 -5.73 13.32
CA ASP A 22 0.18 -5.07 14.38
C ASP A 22 -0.19 -3.63 13.98
N LEU A 23 -1.43 -3.22 14.25
CA LEU A 23 -1.80 -1.82 14.19
C LEU A 23 -1.31 -1.13 15.46
N SER A 24 -0.64 0.01 15.33
CA SER A 24 -0.12 0.79 16.48
C SER A 24 -0.59 2.23 16.42
N TRP A 25 -1.25 2.69 17.50
CA TRP A 25 -1.65 4.07 17.67
C TRP A 25 -0.45 5.02 17.77
N GLU A 26 0.61 4.58 18.44
CA GLU A 26 1.85 5.36 18.54
C GLU A 26 2.45 5.60 17.15
N TYR A 27 2.52 4.55 16.33
CA TYR A 27 3.03 4.66 14.97
C TYR A 27 2.14 5.56 14.10
N LEU A 28 0.81 5.37 14.13
CA LEU A 28 -0.13 6.20 13.38
C LEU A 28 -0.03 7.68 13.79
N SER A 29 0.05 7.95 15.09
CA SER A 29 0.21 9.30 15.63
C SER A 29 1.54 9.91 15.22
N TYR A 30 2.62 9.13 15.23
CA TYR A 30 3.94 9.58 14.81
C TYR A 30 3.95 10.02 13.34
N VAL A 31 3.46 9.18 12.42
CA VAL A 31 3.47 9.50 10.98
C VAL A 31 2.59 10.72 10.64
N ARG A 32 1.49 10.92 11.38
CA ARG A 32 0.62 12.10 11.22
C ARG A 32 1.28 13.39 11.69
N ASN A 33 2.05 13.33 12.77
CA ASN A 33 2.74 14.48 13.34
C ASN A 33 4.06 14.80 12.64
N HIS A 34 4.58 13.89 11.81
CA HIS A 34 5.84 14.04 11.09
C HIS A 34 5.67 13.84 9.57
N PRO A 35 4.91 14.73 8.89
CA PRO A 35 4.68 14.60 7.46
C PRO A 35 5.99 14.78 6.68
N ILE A 36 6.21 13.89 5.71
CA ILE A 36 7.37 13.96 4.82
C ILE A 36 7.03 14.62 3.49
N LYS A 37 8.03 15.28 2.88
CA LYS A 37 7.96 15.72 1.49
C LYS A 37 8.46 14.59 0.59
N TRP A 38 7.57 14.00 -0.17
CA TRP A 38 7.90 12.94 -1.12
C TRP A 38 8.34 13.55 -2.46
N ASN A 39 9.65 13.66 -2.67
CA ASN A 39 10.25 14.35 -3.83
C ASN A 39 11.11 13.42 -4.71
N VAL A 40 11.00 12.10 -4.52
CA VAL A 40 11.77 11.12 -5.29
C VAL A 40 10.90 10.57 -6.43
N PRO A 41 11.46 10.36 -7.64
CA PRO A 41 10.75 9.65 -8.71
C PRO A 41 10.20 8.32 -8.18
N THR A 42 8.91 8.07 -8.42
CA THR A 42 8.20 6.92 -7.84
C THR A 42 7.34 6.25 -8.89
N GLN A 43 7.37 4.92 -8.89
CA GLN A 43 6.58 4.05 -9.74
C GLN A 43 5.95 2.99 -8.85
N ILE A 44 4.67 2.75 -9.03
CA ILE A 44 3.87 1.86 -8.19
C ILE A 44 3.31 0.75 -9.08
N LEU A 45 3.57 -0.49 -8.70
CA LEU A 45 2.85 -1.65 -9.21
C LEU A 45 1.79 -2.07 -8.19
N TYR A 46 0.54 -2.15 -8.63
CA TYR A 46 -0.62 -2.43 -7.78
C TYR A 46 -1.42 -3.61 -8.35
N GLY A 47 -1.78 -4.58 -7.50
CA GLY A 47 -2.67 -5.68 -7.87
C GLY A 47 -4.14 -5.26 -7.82
N GLU A 48 -4.89 -5.48 -8.91
CA GLU A 48 -6.31 -5.10 -8.98
C GLU A 48 -7.17 -5.69 -7.83
N LYS A 49 -6.83 -6.89 -7.37
CA LYS A 49 -7.51 -7.62 -6.30
C LYS A 49 -6.85 -7.44 -4.93
N ASP A 50 -6.07 -6.38 -4.73
CA ASP A 50 -5.59 -6.00 -3.40
C ASP A 50 -6.79 -5.73 -2.47
N GLN A 51 -6.83 -6.47 -1.36
CA GLN A 51 -7.89 -6.39 -0.35
C GLN A 51 -7.48 -5.59 0.89
N LEU A 52 -6.21 -5.18 0.97
CA LEU A 52 -5.64 -4.39 2.08
C LEU A 52 -5.74 -2.90 1.79
N THR A 53 -5.32 -2.50 0.58
CA THR A 53 -5.30 -1.09 0.17
C THR A 53 -6.20 -0.89 -1.03
N SER A 54 -7.04 0.15 -0.99
CA SER A 54 -7.94 0.43 -2.10
C SER A 54 -7.22 1.09 -3.29
N LEU A 55 -7.67 0.78 -4.51
CA LEU A 55 -7.18 1.46 -5.72
C LEU A 55 -7.38 2.98 -5.65
N ALA A 56 -8.45 3.47 -5.02
CA ALA A 56 -8.69 4.90 -4.85
C ALA A 56 -7.57 5.56 -4.03
N THR A 57 -7.17 4.95 -2.91
CA THR A 57 -6.03 5.41 -2.09
C THR A 57 -4.74 5.47 -2.90
N MET A 58 -4.47 4.46 -3.72
CA MET A 58 -3.25 4.43 -4.54
C MET A 58 -3.27 5.47 -5.67
N LYS A 59 -4.43 5.71 -6.29
CA LYS A 59 -4.61 6.77 -7.29
C LYS A 59 -4.40 8.15 -6.68
N ASP A 60 -5.02 8.42 -5.53
CA ASP A 60 -4.86 9.70 -4.83
C ASP A 60 -3.39 9.95 -4.47
N PHE A 61 -2.67 8.92 -4.01
CA PHE A 61 -1.24 9.02 -3.73
C PHE A 61 -0.43 9.32 -5.00
N ALA A 62 -0.68 8.57 -6.08
CA ALA A 62 0.03 8.72 -7.34
C ALA A 62 -0.18 10.12 -7.95
N GLU A 63 -1.41 10.62 -7.95
CA GLU A 63 -1.74 11.97 -8.43
C GLU A 63 -1.08 13.05 -7.58
N LYS A 64 -1.17 12.94 -6.24
CA LYS A 64 -0.61 13.92 -5.31
C LYS A 64 0.92 14.02 -5.40
N HIS A 65 1.60 12.92 -5.70
CA HIS A 65 3.06 12.84 -5.70
C HIS A 65 3.67 12.66 -7.09
N HIS A 66 2.86 12.79 -8.15
CA HIS A 66 3.27 12.59 -9.54
C HIS A 66 4.00 11.24 -9.76
N ALA A 67 3.54 10.20 -9.06
CA ALA A 67 4.05 8.85 -9.25
C ALA A 67 3.37 8.17 -10.43
N GLY A 68 4.08 7.29 -11.12
CA GLY A 68 3.43 6.38 -12.05
C GLY A 68 2.71 5.26 -11.30
N LEU A 69 1.58 4.81 -11.84
CA LEU A 69 0.77 3.71 -11.30
C LEU A 69 0.45 2.72 -12.40
N THR A 70 0.93 1.49 -12.26
CA THR A 70 0.58 0.35 -13.10
C THR A 70 -0.31 -0.58 -12.31
N VAL A 71 -1.43 -0.99 -12.91
CA VAL A 71 -2.35 -1.96 -12.32
C VAL A 71 -2.17 -3.29 -13.03
N MET A 72 -1.89 -4.35 -12.29
CA MET A 72 -1.94 -5.72 -12.79
C MET A 72 -3.38 -6.25 -12.63
N GLU A 73 -4.04 -6.52 -13.75
CA GLU A 73 -5.35 -7.19 -13.75
C GLU A 73 -5.26 -8.54 -13.05
N ASN A 74 -6.26 -8.86 -12.22
CA ASN A 74 -6.29 -10.05 -11.37
C ASN A 74 -5.11 -10.22 -10.38
N GLY A 75 -4.18 -9.26 -10.30
CA GLY A 75 -3.07 -9.28 -9.36
C GLY A 75 -3.56 -9.17 -7.92
N GLU A 76 -3.00 -9.97 -7.02
CA GLU A 76 -3.30 -9.94 -5.58
C GLU A 76 -2.37 -8.97 -4.86
N HIS A 77 -2.63 -8.74 -3.56
CA HIS A 77 -1.75 -7.91 -2.72
C HIS A 77 -0.33 -8.47 -2.66
N TRP A 78 -0.21 -9.79 -2.49
CA TRP A 78 1.05 -10.51 -2.52
C TRP A 78 1.24 -11.12 -3.90
N PHE A 79 2.19 -10.62 -4.68
CA PHE A 79 2.58 -11.30 -5.92
C PHE A 79 3.32 -12.59 -5.58
N HIS A 80 2.70 -13.72 -5.89
CA HIS A 80 3.25 -15.04 -5.58
C HIS A 80 2.94 -16.13 -6.60
N THR A 81 1.98 -15.91 -7.51
CA THR A 81 1.74 -16.87 -8.60
C THR A 81 2.78 -16.70 -9.71
N GLU A 82 3.01 -17.72 -10.52
CA GLU A 82 3.97 -17.64 -11.63
C GLU A 82 3.65 -16.48 -12.59
N GLU A 83 2.36 -16.24 -12.87
CA GLU A 83 1.89 -15.13 -13.70
C GLU A 83 2.19 -13.77 -13.07
N GLN A 84 1.91 -13.62 -11.77
CA GLN A 84 2.19 -12.39 -11.02
C GLN A 84 3.68 -12.09 -10.94
N MET A 85 4.50 -13.11 -10.69
CA MET A 85 5.95 -12.98 -10.62
C MET A 85 6.54 -12.60 -11.99
N ALA A 86 6.06 -13.22 -13.07
CA ALA A 86 6.49 -12.86 -14.42
C ALA A 86 6.11 -11.41 -14.78
N PHE A 87 4.90 -10.98 -14.44
CA PHE A 87 4.48 -9.59 -14.64
C PHE A 87 5.34 -8.61 -13.83
N LEU A 88 5.61 -8.94 -12.56
CA LEU A 88 6.47 -8.14 -11.69
C LEU A 88 7.89 -8.00 -12.27
N ASP A 89 8.48 -9.11 -12.71
CA ASP A 89 9.82 -9.13 -13.32
C ASP A 89 9.86 -8.23 -14.55
N ASP A 90 8.92 -8.43 -15.49
CA ASP A 90 8.81 -7.61 -16.69
C ASP A 90 8.64 -6.12 -16.34
N TRP A 91 7.78 -5.82 -15.37
CA TRP A 91 7.53 -4.46 -14.89
C TRP A 91 8.80 -3.81 -14.35
N ILE A 92 9.61 -4.51 -13.56
CA ILE A 92 10.89 -4.01 -13.03
C ILE A 92 11.86 -3.71 -14.17
N PHE A 93 11.89 -4.53 -15.23
CA PHE A 93 12.82 -4.33 -16.35
C PHE A 93 12.44 -3.17 -17.26
N VAL A 94 11.15 -2.95 -17.51
CA VAL A 94 10.68 -1.90 -18.45
C VAL A 94 10.48 -0.54 -17.78
N THR A 95 10.19 -0.52 -16.48
CA THR A 95 9.89 0.71 -15.75
C THR A 95 11.18 1.43 -15.40
N LYS A 96 11.28 2.70 -15.79
CA LYS A 96 12.42 3.58 -15.47
C LYS A 96 11.96 4.80 -14.69
N PHE A 97 12.84 5.27 -13.81
CA PHE A 97 12.70 6.48 -13.02
C PHE A 97 13.26 7.71 -13.75
#